data_AF-A0AAP0SDG0-F1
#
_entry.id   AF-A0AAP0SDG0-F1
#
_cell.length_a   1.000
_cell.length_b   1.000
_cell.length_c   1.000
_cell.angle_alpha   90.00
_cell.angle_beta   90.00
_cell.angle_gamma   90.00
#
_symmetry.space_group_name_H-M   'P 1'
#
loop_
_entity.id
_entity.type
_entity.pdbx_description
1 polymer ?
#
loop_
_entity_poly.entity_id
_entity_poly.type
_entity_poly.pdbx_seq_one_letter_code
_entity_poly.pdbx_strand_id
1 'polypeptide(L)'
;MAMPKIKDWNVKSFRYFGASRDHLHVILISGACAPQFLVYEMKRDYSRWFVKYKVDLRALKTLFSDLGGSKFDISKLRYRRLVILCLARGENNDESFLVMRTPHEAVRYSFKDKILKKLCDFIAGHDIHLASQYIETLVRV
;
A
#
# COMPACT_ATOMS: atom_id res chain seq x y z
N MET A 1 7.64 21.65 -2.72
CA MET A 1 6.32 21.24 -2.20
C MET A 1 6.48 20.84 -0.74
N ALA A 2 5.63 21.35 0.16
CA ALA A 2 5.68 20.93 1.56
C ALA A 2 5.08 19.52 1.72
N MET A 3 5.72 18.67 2.52
CA MET A 3 5.17 17.37 2.92
C MET A 3 3.80 17.53 3.62
N PRO A 4 2.92 16.51 3.61
CA PRO A 4 1.66 16.57 4.34
C PRO A 4 1.96 16.93 5.80
N LYS A 5 1.29 17.96 6.33
CA LYS A 5 1.32 18.24 7.77
C LYS A 5 0.58 17.10 8.45
N ILE A 6 1.33 16.10 8.87
CA ILE A 6 0.84 14.96 9.61
C ILE A 6 0.45 15.47 10.99
N LYS A 7 -0.86 15.64 11.22
CA LYS A 7 -1.39 16.05 12.53
C LYS A 7 -1.33 14.94 13.57
N ASP A 8 -1.06 13.70 13.14
CA ASP A 8 -1.07 12.52 13.97
C ASP A 8 0.36 12.20 14.44
N TRP A 9 0.66 12.52 15.70
CA TRP A 9 1.95 12.29 16.35
C TRP A 9 2.32 10.80 16.47
N ASN A 10 1.39 9.90 16.10
CA ASN A 10 1.57 8.45 16.11
C ASN A 10 1.96 7.85 14.75
N VAL A 11 2.36 8.66 13.75
CA VAL A 11 2.90 8.09 12.50
C VAL A 11 4.21 7.37 12.77
N LYS A 12 4.20 6.07 12.49
CA LYS A 12 5.33 5.17 12.79
C LYS A 12 6.31 5.03 11.63
N SER A 13 5.86 5.20 10.39
CA SER A 13 6.73 5.01 9.22
C SER A 13 6.11 5.55 7.92
N PHE A 14 6.96 6.16 7.10
CA PHE A 14 6.71 6.43 5.68
C PHE A 14 6.84 5.13 4.87
N ARG A 15 5.95 4.90 3.89
CA ARG A 15 5.93 3.63 3.12
C ARG A 15 6.01 3.78 1.62
N TYR A 16 5.50 4.87 1.06
CA TYR A 16 5.48 5.07 -0.37
C TYR A 16 5.36 6.55 -0.72
N PHE A 17 6.12 6.95 -1.74
CA PHE A 17 6.00 8.22 -2.43
C PHE A 17 5.93 7.92 -3.92
N GLY A 18 4.94 8.44 -4.62
CA GLY A 18 4.85 8.23 -6.06
C GLY A 18 3.72 9.00 -6.70
N ALA A 19 3.72 9.03 -8.03
CA ALA A 19 2.70 9.69 -8.82
C ALA A 19 1.86 8.67 -9.60
N SER A 20 0.58 8.98 -9.79
CA SER A 20 -0.32 8.22 -10.67
C SER A 20 -1.39 9.13 -11.26
N ARG A 21 -1.54 9.12 -12.60
CA ARG A 21 -2.46 9.99 -13.38
C ARG A 21 -2.39 11.47 -12.99
N ASP A 22 -1.17 12.02 -12.90
CA ASP A 22 -0.88 13.41 -12.51
C ASP A 22 -1.25 13.80 -11.08
N HIS A 23 -1.38 12.81 -10.19
CA HIS A 23 -1.56 13.06 -8.76
C HIS A 23 -0.42 12.48 -7.96
N LEU A 24 0.05 13.25 -6.98
CA LEU A 24 1.12 12.86 -6.08
C LEU A 24 0.53 12.21 -4.82
N HIS A 25 1.10 11.08 -4.43
CA HIS A 25 0.61 10.26 -3.34
C HIS A 25 1.70 9.97 -2.30
N VAL A 26 1.27 9.97 -1.05
CA VAL A 26 2.10 9.62 0.12
C VAL A 26 1.35 8.57 0.92
N ILE A 27 2.04 7.50 1.32
CA ILE A 27 1.44 6.48 2.18
C ILE A 27 2.20 6.39 3.49
N LEU A 28 1.43 6.45 4.58
CA LEU A 28 1.92 6.44 5.95
C LEU A 28 1.22 5.35 6.76
N ILE A 29 1.91 4.84 7.77
CA ILE A 29 1.30 3.99 8.80
C ILE A 29 1.16 4.79 10.09
N SER A 30 -0.07 4.90 10.61
CA SER A 30 -0.38 5.52 11.90
C SER A 30 -0.68 4.46 12.96
N GLY A 31 -0.24 4.68 14.21
CA GLY A 31 -0.84 4.09 15.40
C GLY A 31 -0.07 2.97 16.12
N ALA A 32 -0.21 2.94 17.45
CA ALA A 32 0.29 1.87 18.33
C ALA A 32 -0.72 0.77 18.64
N CYS A 33 -2.00 1.09 18.83
CA CYS A 33 -3.05 0.11 19.18
C CYS A 33 -4.00 -0.23 18.01
N ALA A 34 -4.28 0.72 17.11
CA ALA A 34 -5.12 0.52 15.92
C ALA A 34 -4.35 0.95 14.67
N PRO A 35 -3.47 0.09 14.14
CA PRO A 35 -2.57 0.45 13.07
C PRO A 35 -3.38 0.70 11.79
N GLN A 36 -3.26 1.90 11.23
CA GLN A 36 -3.96 2.30 10.00
C GLN A 36 -2.96 2.64 8.91
N PHE A 37 -3.36 2.35 7.69
CA PHE A 37 -2.69 2.75 6.48
C PHE A 37 -3.41 3.97 5.90
N LEU A 38 -2.70 5.10 5.81
CA LEU A 38 -3.24 6.35 5.33
C LEU A 38 -2.64 6.67 3.98
N VAL A 39 -3.48 6.75 2.95
CA VAL A 39 -3.10 7.20 1.61
C VAL A 39 -3.48 8.68 1.51
N TYR A 40 -2.47 9.53 1.46
CA TYR A 40 -2.61 10.95 1.18
C TYR A 40 -2.48 11.21 -0.31
N GLU A 41 -3.28 12.15 -0.80
CA GLU A 41 -3.20 12.69 -2.15
C GLU A 41 -2.98 14.20 -2.06
N MET A 42 -2.06 14.71 -2.86
CA MET A 42 -1.88 16.14 -3.05
C MET A 42 -2.91 16.64 -4.06
N LYS A 43 -3.56 17.77 -3.78
CA LYS A 43 -4.36 18.45 -4.81
C LYS A 43 -3.50 18.83 -6.02
N ARG A 44 -4.13 18.91 -7.20
CA ARG A 44 -3.47 19.31 -8.46
C ARG A 44 -2.87 20.72 -8.43
N ASP A 45 -3.48 21.61 -7.65
CA ASP A 45 -2.97 22.97 -7.42
C ASP A 45 -1.79 23.01 -6.42
N TYR A 46 -1.34 21.85 -5.93
CA TYR A 46 -0.29 21.67 -4.93
C TYR A 46 -0.53 22.43 -3.62
N SER A 47 -1.77 22.87 -3.37
CA SER A 47 -2.11 23.71 -2.22
C SER A 47 -2.17 22.94 -0.90
N ARG A 48 -2.61 21.68 -0.93
CA ARG A 48 -2.74 20.84 0.26
C ARG A 48 -2.79 19.36 -0.04
N TRP A 49 -2.36 18.61 0.96
CA TRP A 49 -2.59 17.17 1.07
C TRP A 49 -3.92 16.87 1.76
N PHE A 50 -4.58 15.79 1.35
CA PHE A 50 -5.77 15.26 2.03
C PHE A 50 -5.71 13.73 2.10
N VAL A 51 -6.33 13.15 3.12
CA VAL A 51 -6.45 11.69 3.23
C VAL A 51 -7.49 11.22 2.22
N LYS A 52 -7.06 10.43 1.24
CA LYS A 52 -7.94 9.85 0.23
C LYS A 52 -8.45 8.48 0.65
N TYR A 53 -7.58 7.63 1.20
CA TYR A 53 -7.97 6.31 1.69
C TYR A 53 -7.45 6.07 3.10
N LYS A 54 -8.29 5.40 3.91
CA LYS A 54 -7.93 4.85 5.22
C LYS A 54 -8.17 3.34 5.19
N VAL A 55 -7.11 2.56 5.38
CA VAL A 55 -7.21 1.10 5.41
C VAL A 55 -6.87 0.62 6.81
N ASP A 56 -7.75 -0.19 7.39
CA ASP A 56 -7.49 -0.87 8.66
C ASP A 56 -6.55 -2.06 8.43
N LEU A 57 -5.37 -2.02 9.06
CA LEU A 57 -4.39 -3.09 8.93
C LEU A 57 -4.83 -4.40 9.60
N ARG A 58 -5.78 -4.36 10.55
CA ARG A 58 -6.41 -5.56 11.11
C ARG A 58 -7.30 -6.25 10.09
N ALA A 59 -8.13 -5.49 9.37
CA ALA A 59 -8.95 -6.02 8.29
C ALA A 59 -8.07 -6.61 7.17
N LEU A 60 -7.01 -5.89 6.82
CA LEU A 60 -6.01 -6.35 5.86
C LEU A 60 -5.38 -7.69 6.28
N LYS A 61 -5.04 -7.85 7.57
CA LYS A 61 -4.54 -9.12 8.13
C LYS A 61 -5.53 -10.28 7.94
N THR A 62 -6.81 -10.05 8.19
CA THR A 62 -7.85 -11.07 7.99
C THR A 62 -7.91 -11.49 6.51
N LEU A 63 -7.95 -10.52 5.59
CA LEU A 63 -8.00 -10.79 4.14
C LEU A 63 -6.81 -11.61 3.65
N PHE A 64 -5.61 -11.30 4.11
CA PHE A 64 -4.42 -12.10 3.77
C PHE A 64 -4.51 -13.54 4.28
N SER A 65 -5.12 -13.75 5.45
CA SER A 65 -5.33 -15.09 6.01
C SER A 65 -6.37 -15.87 5.17
N ASP A 66 -7.45 -15.21 4.76
CA ASP A 66 -8.54 -15.82 3.98
C ASP A 66 -8.09 -16.23 2.57
N LEU A 67 -7.13 -15.50 1.98
CA LEU A 67 -6.58 -15.83 0.67
C LEU A 67 -5.73 -17.09 0.62
N GLY A 68 -5.56 -17.78 1.75
CA GLY A 68 -4.66 -18.94 1.83
C GLY A 68 -3.20 -18.55 1.58
N GLY A 69 -2.88 -17.26 1.65
CA GLY A 69 -1.51 -16.77 1.65
C GLY A 69 -0.73 -17.47 2.75
N SER A 70 0.58 -17.65 2.55
CA SER A 70 1.46 -18.26 3.57
C SER A 70 1.07 -17.75 4.95
N LYS A 71 0.96 -18.63 5.96
CA LYS A 71 0.53 -18.38 7.36
C LYS A 71 1.33 -17.28 8.05
N PHE A 72 1.30 -16.09 7.49
CA PHE A 72 2.07 -14.94 7.84
C PHE A 72 1.16 -14.14 8.71
N ASP A 73 1.44 -14.27 10.00
CA ASP A 73 0.88 -13.38 10.97
C ASP A 73 1.41 -11.97 10.66
N ILE A 74 0.60 -11.15 9.98
CA ILE A 74 0.92 -9.74 9.73
C ILE A 74 1.18 -8.99 11.05
N SER A 75 0.73 -9.52 12.19
CA SER A 75 1.10 -8.97 13.50
C SER A 75 2.51 -9.38 13.98
N LYS A 76 3.09 -10.48 13.46
CA LYS A 76 4.51 -10.85 13.66
C LYS A 76 5.44 -10.22 12.63
N LEU A 77 4.95 -9.92 11.42
CA LEU A 77 5.62 -8.97 10.55
C LEU A 77 5.56 -7.61 11.25
N ARG A 78 6.67 -7.19 11.87
CA ARG A 78 6.89 -5.75 12.05
C ARG A 78 6.56 -5.14 10.68
N TYR A 79 5.59 -4.21 10.61
CA TYR A 79 5.09 -3.59 9.36
C TYR A 79 6.20 -3.19 8.38
N ARG A 80 7.44 -3.05 8.86
CA ARG A 80 8.72 -3.04 8.12
C ARG A 80 8.80 -3.97 6.90
N ARG A 81 8.20 -5.16 6.88
CA ARG A 81 8.31 -6.07 5.71
C ARG A 81 7.20 -5.92 4.65
N LEU A 82 6.17 -5.12 4.92
CA LEU A 82 5.21 -4.77 3.89
C LEU A 82 5.84 -3.70 3.00
N VAL A 83 6.11 -4.05 1.75
CA VAL A 83 6.64 -3.12 0.75
C VAL A 83 5.49 -2.74 -0.16
N ILE A 84 5.23 -1.44 -0.26
CA ILE A 84 4.28 -0.93 -1.25
C ILE A 84 5.04 -0.78 -2.55
N LEU A 85 4.50 -1.37 -3.59
CA LEU A 85 5.13 -1.37 -4.90
C LEU A 85 4.57 -0.24 -5.75
N CYS A 86 3.25 -0.12 -5.83
CA CYS A 86 2.60 0.98 -6.53
C CYS A 86 1.21 1.26 -5.98
N LEU A 87 0.78 2.51 -6.19
CA LEU A 87 -0.62 2.92 -6.07
C LEU A 87 -1.10 3.25 -7.48
N ALA A 88 -1.96 2.42 -8.03
CA ALA A 88 -2.56 2.65 -9.33
C ALA A 88 -3.88 3.40 -9.15
N ARG A 89 -3.95 4.59 -9.75
CA ARG A 89 -5.18 5.38 -9.82
C ARG A 89 -5.99 4.93 -11.04
N GLY A 90 -7.21 4.48 -10.81
CA GLY A 90 -8.18 4.24 -11.86
C GLY A 90 -8.86 5.53 -12.34
N GLU A 91 -9.80 5.41 -13.29
CA GLU A 91 -10.50 6.58 -13.83
C GLU A 91 -11.41 7.22 -12.80
N ASN A 92 -12.08 6.35 -12.04
CA ASN A 92 -12.82 6.72 -10.84
C ASN A 92 -12.12 6.20 -9.58
N ASN A 93 -12.52 6.74 -8.42
CA ASN A 93 -12.01 6.26 -7.12
C ASN A 93 -12.20 4.75 -6.92
N ASP A 94 -13.22 4.21 -7.57
CA ASP A 94 -13.66 2.82 -7.56
C ASP A 94 -12.68 1.83 -8.21
N GLU A 95 -11.82 2.31 -9.09
CA GLU A 95 -10.86 1.51 -9.84
C GLU A 95 -9.43 1.66 -9.31
N SER A 96 -9.25 2.44 -8.26
CA SER A 96 -7.94 2.60 -7.65
C SER A 96 -7.60 1.37 -6.82
N PHE A 97 -6.34 0.94 -6.90
CA PHE A 97 -5.83 -0.20 -6.13
C PHE A 97 -4.39 0.00 -5.69
N LEU A 98 -4.02 -0.73 -4.66
CA LEU A 98 -2.68 -0.77 -4.12
C LEU A 98 -2.04 -2.11 -4.47
N VAL A 99 -0.81 -2.09 -4.96
CA VAL A 99 0.00 -3.30 -5.08
C VAL A 99 1.02 -3.35 -3.95
N MET A 100 1.00 -4.46 -3.23
CA MET A 100 1.91 -4.71 -2.12
C MET A 100 2.68 -6.00 -2.35
N ARG A 101 3.92 -6.01 -1.88
CA ARG A 101 4.77 -7.18 -1.81
C ARG A 101 4.80 -7.70 -0.39
N THR A 102 4.54 -9.00 -0.26
CA THR A 102 4.90 -9.80 0.92
C THR A 102 6.17 -10.61 0.59
N PRO A 103 6.78 -11.30 1.57
CA PRO A 103 7.94 -12.15 1.27
C PRO A 103 7.69 -13.23 0.21
N HIS A 104 6.44 -13.70 0.06
CA HIS A 104 6.09 -14.86 -0.76
C HIS A 104 5.22 -14.54 -1.97
N GLU A 105 4.59 -13.36 -2.02
CA GLU A 105 3.67 -13.04 -3.11
C GLU A 105 3.50 -11.53 -3.30
N ALA A 106 3.16 -11.15 -4.53
CA ALA A 106 2.60 -9.84 -4.83
C ALA A 106 1.08 -9.92 -4.79
N VAL A 107 0.47 -8.91 -4.20
CA VAL A 107 -0.97 -8.84 -4.04
C VAL A 107 -1.50 -7.47 -4.43
N ARG A 108 -2.71 -7.43 -4.97
CA ARG A 108 -3.47 -6.20 -5.18
C ARG A 108 -4.56 -6.06 -4.13
N TYR A 109 -4.75 -4.85 -3.63
CA TYR A 109 -5.86 -4.49 -2.75
C TYR A 109 -6.75 -3.46 -3.44
N SER A 110 -8.01 -3.81 -3.67
CA SER A 110 -9.04 -2.90 -4.20
C SER A 110 -9.55 -2.01 -3.07
N PHE A 111 -9.45 -0.68 -3.21
CA PHE A 111 -9.96 0.24 -2.19
C PHE A 111 -11.50 0.23 -2.12
N LYS A 112 -12.16 0.01 -3.26
CA LYS A 112 -13.63 -0.05 -3.36
C LYS A 112 -14.18 -1.28 -2.65
N ASP A 113 -13.75 -2.45 -3.11
CA ASP A 113 -14.32 -3.72 -2.66
C ASP A 113 -13.73 -4.14 -1.31
N LYS A 114 -12.58 -3.53 -0.93
CA LYS A 114 -11.78 -3.94 0.23
C LYS A 114 -11.38 -5.41 0.14
N ILE A 115 -11.16 -5.90 -1.07
CA ILE A 115 -10.74 -7.27 -1.35
C ILE A 115 -9.27 -7.27 -1.74
N LEU A 116 -8.57 -8.28 -1.26
CA LEU A 116 -7.20 -8.57 -1.65
C LEU A 116 -7.21 -9.70 -2.69
N LYS A 117 -6.39 -9.60 -3.71
CA LYS A 117 -6.25 -10.61 -4.75
C LYS A 117 -4.78 -10.83 -5.01
N LYS A 118 -4.38 -12.10 -5.05
CA LYS A 118 -3.03 -12.48 -5.43
C LYS A 118 -2.76 -12.10 -6.88
N LEU A 119 -1.58 -11.55 -7.14
CA LEU A 119 -1.08 -11.25 -8.48
C LEU A 119 -0.10 -12.32 -8.95
N CYS A 120 0.90 -12.64 -8.12
CA CYS A 120 1.88 -13.68 -8.41
C CYS A 120 2.60 -14.17 -7.15
N ASP A 121 3.22 -15.34 -7.26
CA ASP A 121 4.12 -15.91 -6.25
C ASP A 121 5.56 -15.45 -6.44
N PHE A 122 6.29 -15.34 -5.35
CA PHE A 122 7.74 -15.23 -5.33
C PHE A 122 8.35 -16.57 -4.94
N ILE A 123 9.36 -17.02 -5.70
CA ILE A 123 10.12 -18.23 -5.37
C ILE A 123 10.87 -17.98 -4.06
N ALA A 124 10.62 -18.82 -3.06
CA ALA A 124 11.29 -18.75 -1.77
C ALA A 124 12.81 -18.91 -1.96
N GLY A 125 13.58 -17.93 -1.51
CA GLY A 125 15.05 -17.97 -1.54
C GLY A 125 15.72 -16.91 -2.42
N HIS A 126 14.97 -16.16 -3.24
CA HIS A 126 15.54 -15.02 -3.97
C HIS A 126 15.41 -13.71 -3.19
N ASP A 127 16.55 -13.03 -3.11
CA ASP A 127 16.80 -11.85 -2.30
C ASP A 127 15.80 -10.70 -2.52
N ILE A 128 15.54 -9.97 -1.44
CA ILE A 128 14.45 -8.99 -1.29
C ILE A 128 14.64 -7.79 -2.25
N HIS A 129 15.83 -7.62 -2.85
CA HIS A 129 16.23 -6.42 -3.59
C HIS A 129 15.80 -6.31 -5.05
N LEU A 130 15.42 -7.40 -5.75
CA LEU A 130 15.24 -7.34 -7.22
C LEU A 130 13.82 -7.03 -7.71
N ALA A 131 12.77 -7.12 -6.87
CA ALA A 131 11.40 -6.94 -7.35
C ALA A 131 10.96 -5.48 -7.58
N SER A 132 11.77 -4.48 -7.22
CA SER A 132 11.42 -3.07 -7.46
C SER A 132 11.53 -2.67 -8.93
N GLN A 133 12.36 -3.36 -9.73
CA GLN A 133 12.56 -3.05 -11.15
C GLN A 133 11.49 -3.65 -12.09
N TYR A 134 10.71 -4.63 -11.65
CA TYR A 134 9.81 -5.39 -12.54
C TYR A 134 8.39 -4.80 -12.67
N ILE A 135 8.06 -3.75 -11.92
CA ILE A 135 6.66 -3.36 -11.70
C ILE A 135 6.20 -2.22 -12.61
N GLU A 136 7.12 -1.46 -13.19
CA GLU A 136 6.77 -0.47 -14.22
C GLU A 136 6.12 -1.12 -15.44
N THR A 137 6.40 -2.40 -15.72
CA THR A 137 5.84 -3.13 -16.86
C THR A 137 4.43 -3.66 -16.60
N LEU A 138 4.07 -4.00 -15.36
CA LEU A 138 2.76 -4.57 -15.00
C LEU A 138 1.64 -3.53 -14.85
N VAL A 139 1.99 -2.24 -14.73
CA VAL A 139 1.02 -1.13 -14.58
C VAL A 139 0.63 -0.51 -15.93
N ARG A 140 1.15 -1.03 -17.05
CA ARG A 140 0.83 -0.56 -18.42
C ARG A 140 -0.31 -1.34 -19.12
N VAL A 141 -1.11 -2.12 -18.40
CA VAL A 141 -2.31 -2.78 -18.95
C VAL A 141 -3.56 -2.06 -18.47
#